data_AF-A0A271M3J2-F1
#
_entry.id   AF-A0A271M3J2-F1
#
_cell.length_a   1.000
_cell.length_b   1.000
_cell.length_c   1.000
_cell.angle_alpha   90.00
_cell.angle_beta   90.00
_cell.angle_gamma   90.00
#
_symmetry.space_group_name_H-M   'P 1'
#
loop_
_entity.id
_entity.type
_entity.pdbx_description
1 polymer ?
#
loop_
_entity_poly.entity_id
_entity_poly.type
_entity_poly.pdbx_seq_one_letter_code
_entity_poly.pdbx_strand_id
1 'polypeptide(L)'
;MNYKYSPTKQIFSTMSVPVNITTPNNTYKENVIITNPKISKEEKRHIHSMKVIQRGSLIKYDEYDFLVISESITPRHAKYKAIAQHCNMNITIFTIEWEIALDEDGNPILDDQGRPEMVEVKKEYNVPAVGFNANFRIDEGQIRVPLERLYIDIQDNEKNKELFKMNATFEYGEEWKVVDQDITQRGLLKIICEKTT
;
A
#
# COMPACT_ATOMS: atom_id res chain seq x y z
N MET A 1 24.10 -34.19 21.93
CA MET A 1 22.83 -33.42 22.05
C MET A 1 22.37 -33.05 20.65
N ASN A 2 21.47 -33.82 20.05
CA ASN A 2 20.94 -33.53 18.72
C ASN A 2 19.79 -32.54 18.86
N TYR A 3 19.97 -31.32 18.34
CA TYR A 3 18.87 -30.38 18.14
C TYR A 3 17.86 -31.03 17.19
N LYS A 4 16.80 -31.63 17.73
CA LYS A 4 15.64 -32.05 16.94
C LYS A 4 15.08 -30.78 16.29
N TYR A 5 15.26 -30.67 14.98
CA TYR A 5 14.69 -29.61 14.16
C TYR A 5 13.19 -29.48 14.45
N SER A 6 12.74 -28.26 14.78
CA SER A 6 11.31 -27.99 15.02
C SER A 6 10.50 -28.27 13.74
N PRO A 7 9.35 -28.98 13.81
CA PRO A 7 8.50 -29.27 12.66
C PRO A 7 8.13 -28.02 11.84
N THR A 8 7.96 -26.87 12.50
CA THR A 8 7.68 -25.59 11.84
C THR A 8 8.80 -25.15 10.90
N LYS A 9 10.07 -25.36 11.29
CA LYS A 9 11.22 -25.00 10.43
C LYS A 9 11.27 -25.88 9.17
N GLN A 10 10.89 -27.15 9.29
CA GLN A 10 10.87 -28.09 8.17
C GLN A 10 9.77 -27.74 7.14
N ILE A 11 8.59 -27.34 7.62
CA ILE A 11 7.49 -26.87 6.75
C ILE A 11 7.87 -25.58 6.01
N PHE A 12 8.47 -24.61 6.70
CA PHE A 12 8.97 -23.40 6.04
C PHE A 12 10.00 -23.75 4.96
N SER A 13 10.94 -24.67 5.21
CA SER A 13 11.93 -25.04 4.19
C SER A 13 11.37 -25.75 2.94
N THR A 14 10.13 -26.25 2.97
CA THR A 14 9.53 -27.01 1.86
C THR A 14 8.36 -26.29 1.19
N MET A 15 7.63 -25.44 1.90
CA MET A 15 6.41 -24.80 1.42
C MET A 15 6.47 -23.27 1.37
N SER A 16 7.59 -22.66 1.78
CA SER A 16 7.73 -21.21 1.68
C SER A 16 8.01 -20.76 0.26
N VAL A 17 7.47 -19.60 -0.10
CA VAL A 17 7.79 -18.88 -1.33
C VAL A 17 8.52 -17.58 -0.98
N PRO A 18 9.55 -17.19 -1.76
CA PRO A 18 10.18 -15.89 -1.60
C PRO A 18 9.23 -14.79 -2.09
N VAL A 19 9.04 -13.76 -1.29
CA VAL A 19 8.27 -12.56 -1.66
C VAL A 19 9.07 -11.29 -1.35
N ASN A 20 8.78 -10.22 -2.09
CA ASN A 20 9.24 -8.88 -1.72
C ASN A 20 8.20 -8.26 -0.79
N ILE A 21 8.66 -7.75 0.34
CA ILE A 21 7.85 -7.03 1.32
C ILE A 21 8.35 -5.59 1.35
N THR A 22 7.48 -4.65 1.00
CA THR A 22 7.75 -3.21 1.03
C THR A 22 7.03 -2.60 2.21
N THR A 23 7.81 -2.16 3.21
CA THR A 23 7.37 -1.33 4.32
C THR A 23 7.52 0.15 3.96
N PRO A 24 6.96 1.10 4.74
CA PRO A 24 7.15 2.52 4.48
C PRO A 24 8.61 2.98 4.36
N ASN A 25 9.55 2.25 4.99
CA ASN A 25 10.95 2.67 5.09
C ASN A 25 11.92 1.78 4.31
N ASN A 26 11.51 0.58 3.87
CA ASN A 26 12.42 -0.37 3.24
C ASN A 26 11.67 -1.47 2.47
N THR A 27 12.33 -2.00 1.45
CA THR A 27 11.93 -3.23 0.75
C THR A 27 12.92 -4.36 1.05
N TYR A 28 12.41 -5.53 1.42
CA TYR A 28 13.24 -6.71 1.67
C TYR A 28 12.60 -8.00 1.18
N LYS A 29 13.43 -9.02 0.96
CA LYS A 29 12.97 -10.37 0.57
C LYS A 29 12.78 -11.24 1.81
N GLU A 30 11.69 -11.99 1.83
CA GLU A 30 11.42 -12.97 2.88
C GLU A 30 10.73 -14.22 2.34
N ASN A 31 11.08 -15.37 2.90
CA ASN A 31 10.40 -16.64 2.62
C ASN A 31 9.18 -16.77 3.53
N VAL A 32 7.99 -16.79 2.93
CA VAL A 32 6.71 -16.86 3.65
C VAL A 32 5.88 -18.03 3.16
N ILE A 33 4.97 -18.52 3.98
CA ILE A 33 3.94 -19.47 3.53
C ILE A 33 2.68 -18.67 3.22
N ILE A 34 2.12 -18.87 2.03
CA ILE A 34 0.89 -18.21 1.59
C ILE A 34 -0.22 -19.25 1.51
N THR A 35 -1.37 -18.93 2.09
CA THR A 35 -2.55 -19.80 2.08
C THR A 35 -3.80 -18.99 1.76
N ASN A 36 -4.77 -19.62 1.11
CA ASN A 36 -5.99 -18.96 0.69
C ASN A 36 -7.06 -19.10 1.78
N PRO A 37 -7.77 -18.02 2.15
CA PRO A 37 -9.01 -18.13 2.90
C PRO A 37 -10.12 -18.73 2.01
N LYS A 38 -11.33 -18.85 2.55
CA LYS A 38 -12.50 -19.18 1.74
C LYS A 38 -12.67 -18.12 0.65
N ILE A 39 -13.07 -18.56 -0.55
CA ILE A 39 -13.33 -17.67 -1.69
C ILE A 39 -14.38 -16.63 -1.27
N SER A 40 -14.06 -15.35 -1.50
CA SER A 40 -14.91 -14.19 -1.21
C SER A 40 -14.80 -13.17 -2.34
N LYS A 41 -15.64 -12.12 -2.28
CA LYS A 41 -15.57 -10.99 -3.23
C LYS A 41 -14.21 -10.29 -3.15
N GLU A 42 -13.67 -10.14 -1.94
CA GLU A 42 -12.32 -9.64 -1.74
C GLU A 42 -11.32 -10.78 -1.85
N GLU A 43 -10.29 -10.62 -2.68
CA GLU A 43 -9.21 -11.58 -2.78
C GLU A 43 -8.22 -11.35 -1.63
N LYS A 44 -8.17 -12.31 -0.70
CA LYS A 44 -7.33 -12.26 0.49
C LYS A 44 -6.34 -13.42 0.53
N ARG A 45 -5.25 -13.23 1.26
CA ARG A 45 -4.21 -14.21 1.52
C ARG A 45 -3.84 -14.21 2.99
N HIS A 46 -3.72 -15.39 3.56
CA HIS A 46 -3.10 -15.59 4.86
C HIS A 46 -1.60 -15.80 4.67
N ILE A 47 -0.82 -14.88 5.22
CA ILE A 47 0.64 -14.91 5.17
C ILE A 47 1.16 -15.42 6.51
N HIS A 48 2.04 -16.41 6.47
CA HIS A 48 2.70 -16.91 7.67
C HIS A 48 4.20 -16.69 7.51
N SER A 49 4.82 -16.07 8.52
CA SER A 49 6.23 -15.71 8.50
C SER A 49 6.91 -16.03 9.83
N MET A 50 8.24 -16.18 9.79
CA MET A 50 9.06 -16.30 11.00
C MET A 50 9.38 -14.93 11.61
N LYS A 51 9.23 -13.85 10.84
CA LYS A 51 9.33 -12.47 11.31
C LYS A 51 7.97 -11.78 11.28
N VAL A 52 7.87 -10.70 12.06
CA VAL A 52 6.67 -9.85 12.03
C VAL A 52 6.56 -9.22 10.64
N ILE A 53 5.39 -9.37 10.02
CA ILE A 53 5.01 -8.59 8.84
C ILE A 53 4.03 -7.53 9.35
N GLN A 54 4.42 -6.26 9.23
CA GLN A 54 3.64 -5.15 9.78
C GLN A 54 2.44 -4.86 8.88
N ARG A 55 1.31 -4.49 9.48
CA ARG A 55 0.19 -3.89 8.73
C ARG A 55 0.66 -2.65 8.00
N GLY A 56 0.11 -2.44 6.80
CA GLY A 56 0.57 -1.42 5.87
C GLY A 56 1.65 -1.87 4.88
N SER A 57 2.29 -3.01 5.14
CA SER A 57 3.29 -3.53 4.18
C SER A 57 2.62 -3.96 2.89
N LEU A 58 3.26 -3.70 1.75
CA LEU A 58 2.89 -4.27 0.46
C LEU A 58 3.68 -5.56 0.24
N ILE A 59 3.01 -6.60 -0.25
CA ILE A 59 3.62 -7.88 -0.60
C ILE A 59 3.39 -8.10 -2.08
N LYS A 60 4.48 -8.24 -2.83
CA LYS A 60 4.40 -8.61 -4.25
C LYS A 60 4.44 -10.13 -4.38
N TYR A 61 3.36 -10.73 -4.87
CA TYR A 61 3.20 -12.16 -5.04
C TYR A 61 2.43 -12.46 -6.32
N ASP A 62 2.99 -13.31 -7.17
CA ASP A 62 2.39 -13.73 -8.45
C ASP A 62 2.00 -12.54 -9.34
N GLU A 63 2.93 -11.57 -9.49
CA GLU A 63 2.77 -10.30 -10.21
C GLU A 63 1.83 -9.26 -9.59
N TYR A 64 1.00 -9.64 -8.62
CA TYR A 64 0.06 -8.75 -7.94
C TYR A 64 0.59 -8.17 -6.64
N ASP A 65 0.11 -6.98 -6.30
CA ASP A 65 0.36 -6.33 -5.02
C ASP A 65 -0.75 -6.66 -4.01
N PHE A 66 -0.35 -6.99 -2.79
CA PHE A 66 -1.24 -7.24 -1.68
C PHE A 66 -0.90 -6.33 -0.50
N LEU A 67 -1.88 -5.58 0.00
CA LEU A 67 -1.75 -4.73 1.18
C LEU A 67 -2.03 -5.55 2.44
N VAL A 68 -1.11 -5.55 3.40
CA VAL A 68 -1.30 -6.19 4.70
C VAL A 68 -2.27 -5.34 5.52
N ILE A 69 -3.50 -5.83 5.69
CA ILE A 69 -4.57 -5.15 6.41
C ILE A 69 -4.63 -5.52 7.90
N SER A 70 -4.00 -6.64 8.28
CA SER A 70 -3.97 -7.11 9.67
C SER A 70 -2.76 -8.00 9.92
N GLU A 71 -2.20 -7.91 11.12
CA GLU A 71 -1.04 -8.65 11.58
C GLU A 71 -1.22 -9.21 13.00
N SER A 72 -0.48 -10.29 13.30
CA SER A 72 -0.27 -10.73 14.66
C SER A 72 0.95 -10.04 15.26
N ILE A 73 0.79 -9.38 16.41
CA ILE A 73 1.89 -8.76 17.16
C ILE A 73 2.76 -9.84 17.84
N THR A 74 2.14 -10.92 18.33
CA THR A 74 2.82 -12.04 18.97
C THR A 74 2.74 -13.31 18.11
N PRO A 75 3.78 -14.16 18.12
CA PRO A 75 3.80 -15.37 17.32
C PRO A 75 2.76 -16.37 17.83
N ARG A 76 2.08 -17.06 16.91
CA ARG A 76 1.12 -18.14 17.19
C ARG A 76 1.65 -19.44 16.57
N HIS A 77 1.93 -20.44 17.40
CA HIS A 77 2.59 -21.68 16.97
C HIS A 77 3.94 -21.44 16.29
N ALA A 78 4.79 -20.61 16.92
CA ALA A 78 6.14 -20.25 16.49
C ALA A 78 6.24 -19.48 15.15
N LYS A 79 5.14 -18.92 14.67
CA LYS A 79 5.11 -18.07 13.46
C LYS A 79 4.19 -16.87 13.64
N TYR A 80 4.52 -15.78 12.98
CA TYR A 80 3.63 -14.64 12.81
C TYR A 80 2.65 -14.92 11.68
N LYS A 81 1.49 -14.28 11.77
CA LYS A 81 0.42 -14.37 10.79
C LYS A 81 0.01 -12.96 10.38
N ALA A 82 -0.30 -12.80 9.11
CA ALA A 82 -0.86 -11.58 8.57
C ALA A 82 -1.97 -11.93 7.57
N ILE A 83 -2.90 -11.01 7.39
CA ILE A 83 -3.91 -11.04 6.35
C ILE A 83 -3.56 -9.93 5.37
N ALA A 84 -3.33 -10.32 4.12
CA ALA A 84 -3.09 -9.38 3.03
C ALA A 84 -4.26 -9.44 2.05
N GLN A 85 -4.68 -8.29 1.53
CA GLN A 85 -5.75 -8.16 0.56
C GLN A 85 -5.18 -7.63 -0.75
N HIS A 86 -5.64 -8.19 -1.86
CA HIS A 86 -5.24 -7.77 -3.20
C HIS A 86 -5.55 -6.29 -3.41
N CYS A 87 -4.55 -5.54 -3.89
CA CYS A 87 -4.74 -4.17 -4.33
C CYS A 87 -5.53 -4.18 -5.65
N ASN A 88 -6.83 -3.96 -5.55
CA ASN A 88 -7.73 -3.91 -6.70
C ASN A 88 -7.67 -2.58 -7.46
N MET A 89 -6.94 -1.59 -6.94
CA MET A 89 -6.72 -0.30 -7.55
C MET A 89 -5.23 0.00 -7.62
N ASN A 90 -4.83 0.72 -8.68
CA ASN A 90 -3.55 1.39 -8.76
C ASN A 90 -3.83 2.84 -9.16
N ILE A 91 -3.55 3.76 -8.26
CA ILE A 91 -3.82 5.19 -8.45
C ILE A 91 -2.54 5.83 -8.97
N THR A 92 -2.59 6.40 -10.16
CA THR A 92 -1.45 7.08 -10.79
C THR A 92 -1.58 8.59 -10.56
N ILE A 93 -0.59 9.18 -9.89
CA ILE A 93 -0.54 10.62 -9.63
C ILE A 93 0.72 11.21 -10.27
N PHE A 94 0.57 12.32 -10.97
CA PHE A 94 1.68 13.08 -11.52
C PHE A 94 1.97 14.28 -10.62
N THR A 95 3.22 14.42 -10.18
CA THR A 95 3.67 15.61 -9.46
C THR A 95 4.84 16.26 -10.16
N ILE A 96 4.93 17.56 -9.99
CA ILE A 96 6.08 18.34 -10.41
C ILE A 96 7.04 18.44 -9.22
N GLU A 97 8.27 17.97 -9.38
CA GLU A 97 9.33 18.09 -8.39
C GLU A 97 10.51 18.86 -8.97
N TRP A 98 11.24 19.57 -8.13
CA TRP A 98 12.46 20.27 -8.52
C TRP A 98 13.67 19.42 -8.13
N GLU A 99 14.48 19.07 -9.12
CA GLU A 99 15.71 18.30 -8.92
C GLU A 99 16.94 19.09 -9.36
N ILE A 100 18.11 18.71 -8.87
CA ILE A 100 19.37 19.31 -9.31
C ILE A 100 19.63 18.89 -10.76
N ALA A 101 19.90 19.85 -11.62
CA ALA A 101 20.32 19.60 -13.00
C ALA A 101 21.70 18.94 -13.00
N LEU A 102 21.85 17.81 -13.69
CA LEU A 102 23.11 17.09 -13.82
C LEU A 102 23.62 17.16 -15.26
N ASP A 103 24.95 17.23 -15.43
CA ASP A 103 25.61 17.10 -16.73
C ASP A 103 25.69 15.63 -17.20
N GLU A 104 26.29 15.38 -18.37
CA GLU A 104 26.45 14.04 -18.95
C GLU A 104 27.26 13.07 -18.05
N ASP A 105 28.10 13.61 -17.17
CA ASP A 105 28.94 12.85 -16.24
C ASP A 105 28.28 12.68 -14.86
N GLY A 106 27.07 13.23 -14.65
CA GLY A 106 26.30 13.13 -13.41
C GLY A 106 26.68 14.15 -12.34
N ASN A 107 27.42 15.21 -12.68
CA ASN A 107 27.76 16.29 -11.74
C ASN A 107 26.73 17.42 -11.78
N PRO A 108 26.49 18.14 -10.67
CA PRO A 108 25.59 19.30 -10.64
C PRO A 108 26.03 20.41 -11.61
N ILE A 109 25.11 20.84 -12.47
CA ILE A 109 25.25 22.07 -13.26
C ILE A 109 25.11 23.25 -12.31
N LEU A 110 26.06 24.19 -12.36
CA LEU A 110 26.11 25.34 -11.46
C LEU A 110 25.70 26.63 -12.18
N ASP A 111 24.98 27.50 -11.46
CA ASP A 111 24.65 28.85 -11.88
C ASP A 111 25.87 29.80 -11.85
N ASP A 112 25.70 31.05 -12.31
CA ASP A 112 26.74 32.08 -12.31
C ASP A 112 27.30 32.42 -10.90
N GLN A 113 26.63 31.96 -9.83
CA GLN A 113 27.04 32.14 -8.44
C GLN A 113 27.63 30.86 -7.83
N GLY A 114 27.82 29.80 -8.63
CA GLY A 114 28.36 28.51 -8.21
C GLY A 114 27.39 27.64 -7.42
N ARG A 115 26.07 27.87 -7.51
CA ARG A 115 25.04 27.09 -6.83
C ARG A 115 24.39 26.10 -7.81
N PRO A 116 23.96 24.91 -7.37
CA PRO A 116 23.28 23.95 -8.24
C PRO A 116 22.02 24.55 -8.89
N GLU A 117 21.91 24.40 -10.20
CA GLU A 117 20.70 24.74 -10.94
C GLU A 117 19.61 23.70 -10.70
N MET A 118 18.36 24.15 -10.58
CA MET A 118 17.20 23.29 -10.33
C MET A 118 16.36 23.19 -11.61
N VAL A 119 15.98 21.97 -11.98
CA VAL A 119 15.10 21.69 -13.12
C VAL A 119 13.77 21.10 -12.66
N GLU A 120 12.73 21.45 -13.38
CA GLU A 120 11.39 20.91 -13.17
C GLU A 120 11.28 19.50 -13.77
N VAL A 121 11.00 18.51 -12.94
CA VAL A 121 10.85 17.11 -13.32
C VAL A 121 9.42 16.65 -13.03
N LYS A 122 8.72 16.20 -14.07
CA LYS A 122 7.44 15.53 -13.92
C LYS A 122 7.67 14.09 -13.48
N LYS A 123 7.21 13.75 -12.27
CA LYS A 123 7.26 12.39 -11.72
C LYS A 123 5.90 11.73 -11.71
N GLU A 124 5.92 10.44 -11.98
CA GLU A 124 4.76 9.57 -11.90
C GLU A 124 4.85 8.69 -10.64
N TYR A 125 3.78 8.67 -9.85
CA TYR A 125 3.66 7.83 -8.66
C TYR A 125 2.50 6.87 -8.83
N ASN A 126 2.81 5.57 -8.78
CA ASN A 126 1.83 4.51 -8.80
C ASN A 126 1.60 4.02 -7.37
N VAL A 127 0.35 4.11 -6.90
CA VAL A 127 -0.04 3.78 -5.52
C VAL A 127 -0.99 2.59 -5.54
N PRO A 128 -0.49 1.37 -5.24
CA PRO A 128 -1.33 0.20 -5.04
C PRO A 128 -2.27 0.42 -3.85
N ALA A 129 -3.55 0.16 -4.08
CA ALA A 129 -4.60 0.51 -3.14
C ALA A 129 -5.69 -0.57 -3.07
N VAL A 130 -6.31 -0.67 -1.90
CA VAL A 130 -7.52 -1.46 -1.70
C VAL A 130 -8.70 -0.49 -1.62
N GLY A 131 -9.55 -0.47 -2.65
CA GLY A 131 -10.69 0.43 -2.69
C GLY A 131 -12.05 -0.25 -2.80
N PHE A 132 -13.07 0.40 -2.26
CA PHE A 132 -14.45 -0.03 -2.35
C PHE A 132 -15.42 1.14 -2.31
N ASN A 133 -16.51 1.05 -3.06
CA ASN A 133 -17.58 2.05 -3.07
C ASN A 133 -18.68 1.65 -2.09
N ALA A 134 -19.17 2.63 -1.32
CA ALA A 134 -20.39 2.47 -0.53
C ALA A 134 -21.54 3.18 -1.24
N ASN A 135 -22.40 2.42 -1.92
CA ASN A 135 -23.65 2.94 -2.48
C ASN A 135 -24.80 2.58 -1.53
N PHE A 136 -25.43 3.56 -0.90
CA PHE A 136 -26.67 3.36 -0.16
C PHE A 136 -27.86 3.68 -1.07
N ARG A 137 -28.78 2.73 -1.26
CA ARG A 137 -30.10 2.96 -1.86
C ARG A 137 -31.16 2.58 -0.84
N ILE A 138 -32.08 3.48 -0.55
CA ILE A 138 -33.35 3.10 0.08
C ILE A 138 -34.46 3.87 -0.63
N ASP A 139 -35.47 3.13 -1.05
CA ASP A 139 -36.65 3.65 -1.71
C ASP A 139 -37.89 3.38 -0.86
N GLU A 140 -38.87 4.28 -0.95
CA GLU A 140 -40.13 4.38 -0.19
C GLU A 140 -40.06 4.92 1.25
N GLY A 141 -39.71 6.21 1.41
CA GLY A 141 -40.22 6.97 2.56
C GLY A 141 -39.58 8.31 2.84
N GLN A 142 -38.27 8.35 3.11
CA GLN A 142 -37.39 9.51 2.93
C GLN A 142 -35.98 9.12 3.36
N ILE A 143 -35.12 8.85 2.39
CA ILE A 143 -33.68 8.63 2.62
C ILE A 143 -32.93 9.47 1.60
N ARG A 144 -32.11 10.39 2.11
CA ARG A 144 -31.16 11.14 1.27
C ARG A 144 -30.11 10.16 0.78
N VAL A 145 -30.00 10.06 -0.54
CA VAL A 145 -28.90 9.37 -1.21
C VAL A 145 -27.59 10.06 -0.80
N PRO A 146 -26.62 9.35 -0.18
CA PRO A 146 -25.33 9.95 0.08
C PRO A 146 -24.60 10.18 -1.24
N LEU A 147 -23.73 11.20 -1.27
CA LEU A 147 -22.72 11.35 -2.32
C LEU A 147 -21.99 10.01 -2.50
N GLU A 148 -21.75 9.61 -3.75
CA GLU A 148 -20.91 8.45 -4.04
C GLU A 148 -19.55 8.63 -3.37
N ARG A 149 -19.23 7.73 -2.44
CA ARG A 149 -17.99 7.74 -1.68
C ARG A 149 -17.12 6.56 -2.06
N LEU A 150 -15.88 6.86 -2.38
CA LEU A 150 -14.83 5.89 -2.60
C LEU A 150 -13.99 5.81 -1.32
N TYR A 151 -13.92 4.62 -0.74
CA TYR A 151 -13.08 4.33 0.43
C TYR A 151 -11.82 3.64 -0.07
N ILE A 152 -10.66 4.10 0.39
CA ILE A 152 -9.36 3.60 -0.09
C ILE A 152 -8.44 3.37 1.10
N ASP A 153 -7.89 2.16 1.18
CA ASP A 153 -6.79 1.83 2.08
C ASP A 153 -5.49 1.79 1.26
N ILE A 154 -4.50 2.57 1.69
CA ILE A 154 -3.14 2.58 1.12
C ILE A 154 -2.09 2.43 2.22
N GLN A 155 -0.85 2.15 1.81
CA GLN A 155 0.28 2.16 2.73
C GLN A 155 0.46 3.56 3.34
N ASP A 156 0.60 3.61 4.66
CA ASP A 156 0.97 4.81 5.41
C ASP A 156 2.47 5.10 5.26
N ASN A 157 2.82 6.00 4.34
CA ASN A 157 4.17 6.54 4.19
C ASN A 157 4.10 8.04 3.91
N GLU A 158 5.22 8.75 4.10
CA GLU A 158 5.26 10.22 3.97
C GLU A 158 4.83 10.70 2.58
N LYS A 159 5.20 9.98 1.52
CA LYS A 159 4.81 10.35 0.15
C LYS A 159 3.30 10.23 -0.05
N ASN A 160 2.68 9.14 0.39
CA ASN A 160 1.24 8.93 0.28
C ASN A 160 0.45 9.94 1.13
N LYS A 161 0.95 10.32 2.31
CA LYS A 161 0.32 11.39 3.11
C LYS A 161 0.29 12.72 2.36
N GLU A 162 1.37 13.06 1.66
CA GLU A 162 1.45 14.30 0.87
C GLU A 162 0.56 14.22 -0.37
N LEU A 163 0.60 13.11 -1.10
CA LEU A 163 -0.20 12.89 -2.32
C LEU A 163 -1.70 12.92 -2.04
N PHE A 164 -2.15 12.36 -0.91
CA PHE A 164 -3.56 12.20 -0.60
C PHE A 164 -4.06 13.14 0.51
N LYS A 165 -3.39 14.28 0.75
CA LYS A 165 -3.82 15.26 1.75
C LYS A 165 -5.26 15.74 1.54
N MET A 166 -5.87 16.29 2.59
CA MET A 166 -7.22 16.85 2.52
C MET A 166 -7.40 17.81 1.32
N ASN A 167 -8.49 17.62 0.58
CA ASN A 167 -8.81 18.32 -0.67
C ASN A 167 -7.90 18.05 -1.87
N ALA A 168 -6.91 17.14 -1.76
CA ALA A 168 -6.19 16.67 -2.93
C ALA A 168 -7.16 15.99 -3.91
N THR A 169 -6.96 16.21 -5.21
CA THR A 169 -7.69 15.52 -6.26
C THR A 169 -6.78 14.55 -7.01
N PHE A 170 -7.38 13.46 -7.47
CA PHE A 170 -6.71 12.50 -8.35
C PHE A 170 -7.72 11.89 -9.31
N GLU A 171 -7.22 11.38 -10.43
CA GLU A 171 -8.03 10.72 -11.45
C GLU A 171 -7.99 9.20 -11.26
N TYR A 172 -9.17 8.57 -11.22
CA TYR A 172 -9.31 7.13 -11.30
C TYR A 172 -10.66 6.81 -11.97
N GLY A 173 -10.64 6.75 -13.31
CA GLY A 173 -11.84 6.68 -14.16
C GLY A 173 -12.66 7.97 -14.17
N GLU A 174 -12.76 8.64 -13.02
CA GLU A 174 -13.38 9.95 -12.79
C GLU A 174 -12.47 10.74 -11.85
N GLU A 175 -12.73 12.05 -11.68
CA GLU A 175 -11.99 12.86 -10.72
C GLU A 175 -12.56 12.69 -9.31
N TRP A 176 -11.68 12.41 -8.35
CA TRP A 176 -12.01 12.21 -6.95
C TRP A 176 -11.26 13.21 -6.09
N LYS A 177 -11.92 13.70 -5.04
CA LYS A 177 -11.35 14.61 -4.04
C LYS A 177 -11.32 13.95 -2.67
N VAL A 178 -10.19 14.02 -1.98
CA VAL A 178 -10.05 13.52 -0.61
C VAL A 178 -10.81 14.42 0.36
N VAL A 179 -11.76 13.85 1.10
CA VAL A 179 -12.61 14.56 2.08
C VAL A 179 -12.41 14.12 3.52
N ASP A 180 -11.74 12.99 3.74
CA ASP A 180 -11.38 12.53 5.08
C ASP A 180 -10.15 11.62 5.04
N GLN A 181 -9.43 11.59 6.16
CA GLN A 181 -8.29 10.70 6.39
C GLN A 181 -8.35 10.09 7.79
N ASP A 182 -8.26 8.77 7.87
CA ASP A 182 -8.10 8.02 9.10
C ASP A 182 -6.72 7.36 9.15
N ILE A 183 -5.92 7.81 10.12
CA ILE A 183 -4.56 7.33 10.43
C ILE A 183 -4.49 6.56 11.76
N THR A 184 -5.64 6.25 12.37
CA THR A 184 -5.69 5.55 13.67
C THR A 184 -5.12 4.13 13.58
N GLN A 185 -5.18 3.53 12.39
CA GLN A 185 -4.66 2.20 12.13
C GLN A 185 -3.22 2.28 11.62
N ARG A 186 -2.25 2.34 12.54
CA ARG A 186 -0.81 2.34 12.25
C ARG A 186 -0.45 1.46 11.04
N GLY A 187 0.19 2.06 10.04
CA GLY A 187 0.63 1.41 8.80
C GLY A 187 -0.37 1.54 7.64
N LEU A 188 -1.63 1.85 7.90
CA LEU A 188 -2.63 2.11 6.87
C LEU A 188 -3.03 3.59 6.91
N LEU A 189 -3.01 4.22 5.74
CA LEU A 189 -3.67 5.49 5.51
C LEU A 189 -5.00 5.16 4.83
N LYS A 190 -6.10 5.45 5.55
CA LYS A 190 -7.44 5.22 5.06
C LYS A 190 -8.01 6.56 4.63
N ILE A 191 -8.46 6.67 3.39
CA ILE A 191 -9.01 7.91 2.86
C ILE A 191 -10.43 7.70 2.37
N ILE A 192 -11.23 8.74 2.53
CA ILE A 192 -12.58 8.82 1.96
C ILE A 192 -12.54 9.90 0.89
N CYS A 193 -13.03 9.56 -0.29
CA CYS A 193 -13.08 10.46 -1.42
C CYS A 193 -14.53 10.66 -1.88
N GLU A 194 -14.81 11.85 -2.37
CA GLU A 194 -16.05 12.17 -3.08
C GLU A 194 -15.73 12.51 -4.54
N LYS A 195 -16.67 12.21 -5.43
CA LYS A 195 -16.55 12.54 -6.85
C LYS A 195 -16.60 14.06 -7.04
N THR A 196 -15.67 14.60 -7.81
CA THR A 196 -15.71 15.98 -8.27
C THR A 196 -16.62 16.06 -9.50
N THR A 197 -17.56 17.01 -9.50
CA THR A 197 -18.54 17.19 -10.59
C THR A 197 -17.96 18.01 -11.73
#